data_AF-A0A0G4MK51-F1
#
_entry.id   AF-A0A0G4MK51-F1
#
_cell.length_a   1.000
_cell.length_b   1.000
_cell.length_c   1.000
_cell.angle_alpha   90.00
_cell.angle_beta   90.00
_cell.angle_gamma   90.00
#
_symmetry.space_group_name_H-M   'P 1'
#
loop_
_entity.id
_entity.type
_entity.pdbx_description
1 polymer ?
#
loop_
_entity_poly.entity_id
_entity_poly.type
_entity_poly.pdbx_seq_one_letter_code
_entity_poly.pdbx_strand_id
1 'polypeptide(L)'
;MWQELRFMIPIMMIVWRFLLSLPPMMRILSMICDPAVAEPQSYDDMLPCAKAKHIEEFLCRPNGTNPTDLEDHAECMCKGDFFGEKLACDTCMRDNGGIDILELALYDNLLHGAYDQLCLATAAPTAPFASI
;
A
#
# COMPACT_ATOMS: atom_id res chain seq x y z
N MET A 1 36.15 -17.04 -5.14
CA MET A 1 35.46 -15.90 -4.49
C MET A 1 35.27 -14.73 -5.47
N TRP A 2 34.68 -14.95 -6.66
CA TRP A 2 34.42 -13.89 -7.67
C TRP A 2 33.22 -14.21 -8.61
N GLN A 3 32.42 -15.25 -8.35
CA GLN A 3 31.34 -15.70 -9.26
C GLN A 3 29.94 -15.22 -8.88
N GLU A 4 29.69 -14.87 -7.61
CA GLU A 4 28.37 -14.42 -7.12
C GLU A 4 28.03 -12.97 -7.53
N LEU A 5 29.03 -12.09 -7.66
CA LEU A 5 28.82 -10.67 -7.99
C LEU A 5 28.37 -10.43 -9.44
N ARG A 6 28.55 -11.40 -10.35
CA ARG A 6 28.23 -11.22 -11.78
C ARG A 6 26.74 -11.36 -12.10
N PHE A 7 25.97 -12.02 -11.22
CA PHE A 7 24.52 -12.18 -11.37
C PHE A 7 23.72 -11.09 -10.66
N MET A 8 24.25 -10.44 -9.62
CA MET A 8 23.56 -9.32 -8.95
C MET A 8 23.60 -8.01 -9.76
N ILE A 9 24.68 -7.74 -10.49
CA ILE A 9 24.83 -6.51 -11.29
C ILE A 9 23.74 -6.36 -12.37
N PRO A 10 23.42 -7.38 -13.21
CA PRO A 10 22.37 -7.23 -14.22
C PRO A 10 20.98 -7.14 -13.59
N ILE A 11 20.70 -7.83 -12.48
CA ILE A 11 19.40 -7.75 -11.80
C ILE A 11 19.21 -6.36 -11.17
N MET A 12 20.23 -5.84 -10.47
CA MET A 12 20.20 -4.46 -9.95
C MET A 12 20.11 -3.43 -11.09
N MET A 13 20.76 -3.64 -12.23
CA MET A 13 20.64 -2.75 -13.40
C MET A 13 19.25 -2.80 -14.05
N ILE A 14 18.59 -3.95 -14.07
CA ILE A 14 17.22 -4.10 -14.59
C ILE A 14 16.23 -3.43 -13.64
N VAL A 15 16.34 -3.66 -12.34
CA VAL A 15 15.53 -2.97 -11.31
C VAL A 15 15.78 -1.46 -11.35
N TRP A 16 17.03 -1.03 -11.51
CA TRP A 16 17.40 0.37 -11.66
C TRP A 16 16.88 0.99 -12.97
N ARG A 17 16.88 0.25 -14.09
CA ARG A 17 16.27 0.66 -15.37
C ARG A 17 14.76 0.74 -15.29
N PHE A 18 14.11 -0.18 -14.58
CA PHE A 18 12.66 -0.13 -14.31
C PHE A 18 12.31 1.06 -13.42
N LEU A 19 13.10 1.29 -12.37
CA LEU A 19 12.99 2.50 -11.56
C LEU A 19 13.18 3.75 -12.42
N LEU A 20 14.15 3.79 -13.34
CA LEU A 20 14.44 4.95 -14.23
C LEU A 20 13.40 5.15 -15.33
N SER A 21 12.60 4.12 -15.63
CA SER A 21 11.55 4.14 -16.64
C SER A 21 10.19 4.56 -16.09
N LEU A 22 10.06 4.74 -14.77
CA LEU A 22 8.92 5.43 -14.20
C LEU A 22 9.01 6.91 -14.63
N PRO A 23 7.90 7.52 -15.09
CA PRO A 23 7.90 8.94 -15.42
C PRO A 23 8.46 9.72 -14.22
N PRO A 24 9.29 10.74 -14.44
CA PRO A 24 10.01 11.45 -13.37
C PRO A 24 9.07 12.02 -12.28
N MET A 25 7.81 12.25 -12.63
CA MET A 25 6.75 12.65 -11.72
C MET A 25 6.50 11.59 -10.63
N MET A 26 6.33 10.31 -10.99
CA MET A 26 6.04 9.19 -10.06
C MET A 26 7.14 8.97 -9.01
N ARG A 27 8.39 9.31 -9.33
CA ARG A 27 9.54 9.23 -8.40
C ARG A 27 9.56 10.35 -7.36
N ILE A 28 9.10 11.55 -7.71
CA ILE A 28 9.04 12.68 -6.77
C ILE A 28 7.88 12.47 -5.80
N LEU A 29 6.78 11.94 -6.30
CA LEU A 29 5.59 11.63 -5.51
C LEU A 29 5.86 10.63 -4.39
N SER A 30 6.61 9.56 -4.67
CA SER A 30 7.04 8.66 -3.61
C SER A 30 7.95 9.38 -2.61
N MET A 31 8.85 10.29 -3.03
CA MET A 31 9.65 11.06 -2.06
C MET A 31 8.85 12.02 -1.17
N ILE A 32 7.69 12.51 -1.60
CA ILE A 32 6.89 13.49 -0.83
C ILE A 32 5.86 12.80 0.06
N CYS A 33 5.18 11.79 -0.47
CA CYS A 33 4.09 11.11 0.22
C CYS A 33 4.52 9.80 0.89
N ASP A 34 5.65 9.20 0.47
CA ASP A 34 6.23 7.94 1.00
C ASP A 34 7.78 7.92 0.96
N PRO A 35 8.47 8.89 1.60
CA PRO A 35 9.92 8.98 1.52
C PRO A 35 10.56 7.69 2.04
N ALA A 36 11.52 7.17 1.29
CA ALA A 36 12.36 6.08 1.77
C ALA A 36 13.19 6.58 2.97
N VAL A 37 12.75 6.29 4.19
CA VAL A 37 13.43 6.75 5.39
C VAL A 37 14.57 5.79 5.74
N ALA A 38 15.76 6.35 6.00
CA ALA A 38 16.96 5.59 6.34
C ALA A 38 16.99 5.14 7.82
N GLU A 39 16.14 5.70 8.67
CA GLU A 39 16.04 5.41 10.10
C GLU A 39 14.60 5.03 10.50
N PRO A 40 14.42 4.22 11.56
CA PRO A 40 13.09 3.88 12.05
C PRO A 40 12.38 5.15 12.55
N GLN A 41 11.33 5.57 11.85
CA GLN A 41 10.45 6.64 12.31
C GLN A 41 9.46 6.11 13.34
N SER A 42 9.08 6.97 14.29
CA SER A 42 7.91 6.72 15.11
C SER A 42 6.67 6.68 14.21
N TYR A 43 5.68 5.84 14.56
CA TYR A 43 4.42 5.75 13.81
C TYR A 43 3.76 7.12 13.63
N ASP A 44 3.81 7.99 14.66
CA ASP A 44 3.21 9.33 14.61
C ASP A 44 3.87 10.26 13.60
N ASP A 45 5.17 10.07 13.34
CA ASP A 45 5.97 10.89 12.43
C ASP A 45 5.91 10.38 10.97
N MET A 46 5.33 9.21 10.75
CA MET A 46 5.17 8.64 9.42
C MET A 46 4.14 9.43 8.60
N LEU A 47 4.43 9.59 7.32
CA LEU A 47 3.47 10.14 6.36
C LEU A 47 2.35 9.13 6.05
N PRO A 48 1.19 9.58 5.56
CA PRO A 48 0.02 8.72 5.40
C PRO A 48 0.24 7.46 4.56
N CYS A 49 1.01 7.54 3.47
CA CYS A 49 1.33 6.35 2.67
C CYS A 49 2.19 5.35 3.45
N ALA A 50 3.19 5.84 4.19
CA ALA A 50 4.03 5.01 5.04
C ALA A 50 3.23 4.40 6.20
N LYS A 51 2.28 5.14 6.79
CA LYS A 51 1.36 4.63 7.81
C LYS A 51 0.44 3.54 7.27
N ALA A 52 -0.22 3.77 6.14
CA ALA A 52 -1.09 2.78 5.51
C ALA A 52 -0.32 1.48 5.21
N LYS A 53 0.89 1.60 4.66
CA LYS A 53 1.79 0.47 4.42
C LYS A 53 2.24 -0.19 5.72
N HIS A 54 2.57 0.58 6.74
CA HIS A 54 2.99 0.04 8.04
C HIS A 54 1.86 -0.76 8.69
N ILE A 55 0.62 -0.27 8.60
CA ILE A 55 -0.55 -0.99 9.07
C ILE A 55 -0.70 -2.31 8.30
N GLU A 56 -0.69 -2.26 6.97
CA GLU A 56 -0.89 -3.45 6.12
C GLU A 56 0.21 -4.50 6.28
N GLU A 57 1.48 -4.09 6.30
CA GLU A 57 2.65 -4.99 6.27
C GLU A 57 3.11 -5.46 7.66
N PHE A 58 2.81 -4.72 8.73
CA PHE A 58 3.35 -4.99 10.06
C PHE A 58 2.28 -5.13 11.15
N LEU A 59 1.29 -4.23 11.22
CA LEU A 59 0.31 -4.26 12.31
C LEU A 59 -0.81 -5.27 12.06
N CYS A 60 -1.36 -5.26 10.86
CA CYS A 60 -2.49 -6.08 10.47
C CYS A 60 -2.08 -7.22 9.53
N ARG A 61 -0.80 -7.52 9.39
CA ARG A 61 -0.36 -8.59 8.49
C ARG A 61 -1.00 -9.93 8.89
N PRO A 62 -1.62 -10.67 7.95
CA PRO A 62 -2.17 -11.99 8.27
C PRO A 62 -1.05 -12.95 8.65
N ASN A 63 -1.25 -13.71 9.73
CA ASN A 63 -0.30 -14.72 10.21
C ASN A 63 -0.29 -16.01 9.36
N GLY A 64 -1.17 -16.11 8.38
CA GLY A 64 -1.32 -17.26 7.50
C GLY A 64 -2.42 -17.03 6.47
N THR A 65 -2.82 -18.10 5.79
CA THR A 65 -3.92 -18.09 4.81
C THR A 65 -5.14 -18.84 5.33
N ASN A 66 -5.16 -19.22 6.61
CA ASN A 66 -6.33 -19.89 7.17
C ASN A 66 -7.47 -18.87 7.31
N PRO A 67 -8.73 -19.30 7.27
CA PRO A 67 -9.88 -18.40 7.40
C PRO A 67 -9.80 -17.50 8.64
N THR A 68 -9.39 -18.04 9.78
CA THR A 68 -9.22 -17.27 11.03
C THR A 68 -8.13 -16.21 10.92
N ASP A 69 -7.00 -16.50 10.26
CA ASP A 69 -5.92 -15.52 10.07
C ASP A 69 -6.37 -14.34 9.18
N LEU A 70 -7.28 -14.62 8.23
CA LEU A 70 -7.86 -13.62 7.34
C LEU A 70 -8.97 -12.81 8.02
N GLU A 71 -9.76 -13.43 8.90
CA GLU A 71 -10.74 -12.75 9.74
C GLU A 71 -10.05 -11.81 10.74
N ASP A 72 -8.97 -12.25 11.39
CA ASP A 72 -8.17 -11.41 12.28
C ASP A 72 -7.52 -10.23 11.54
N HIS A 73 -7.02 -10.47 10.32
CA HIS A 73 -6.53 -9.41 9.43
C HIS A 73 -7.64 -8.39 9.12
N ALA A 74 -8.82 -8.85 8.73
CA ALA A 74 -9.96 -7.98 8.44
C ALA A 74 -10.36 -7.16 9.67
N GLU A 75 -10.49 -7.79 10.84
CA GLU A 75 -10.83 -7.11 12.09
C GLU A 75 -9.80 -6.04 12.47
N CYS A 76 -8.51 -6.32 12.28
CA CYS A 76 -7.43 -5.36 12.50
C CYS A 76 -7.54 -4.15 11.56
N MET A 77 -7.73 -4.39 10.26
CA MET A 77 -7.84 -3.33 9.26
C MET A 77 -9.07 -2.44 9.49
N CYS A 78 -10.17 -3.03 9.99
CA CYS A 78 -11.42 -2.34 10.26
C CYS A 78 -11.44 -1.50 11.54
N LYS A 79 -10.70 -1.92 12.57
CA LYS A 79 -10.57 -1.19 13.84
C LYS A 79 -9.45 -0.16 13.82
N GLY A 80 -8.49 -0.31 12.91
CA GLY A 80 -7.36 0.59 12.75
C GLY A 80 -7.64 1.77 11.81
N ASP A 81 -6.63 2.59 11.61
CA ASP A 81 -6.70 3.80 10.78
C ASP A 81 -6.44 3.53 9.29
N PHE A 82 -6.37 2.27 8.85
CA PHE A 82 -5.90 1.90 7.50
C PHE A 82 -6.63 2.67 6.39
N PHE A 83 -7.96 2.63 6.40
CA PHE A 83 -8.76 3.28 5.36
C PHE A 83 -8.60 4.81 5.38
N GLY A 84 -8.46 5.41 6.58
CA GLY A 84 -8.20 6.85 6.71
C GLY A 84 -6.82 7.23 6.19
N GLU A 85 -5.78 6.50 6.59
CA GLU A 85 -4.40 6.74 6.17
C GLU A 85 -4.21 6.48 4.66
N LYS A 86 -4.94 5.49 4.11
CA LYS A 86 -4.93 5.20 2.68
C LYS A 86 -5.57 6.34 1.87
N LEU A 87 -6.71 6.87 2.29
CA LEU A 87 -7.32 8.03 1.63
C LEU A 87 -6.44 9.29 1.74
N ALA A 88 -5.80 9.49 2.89
CA ALA A 88 -4.86 10.59 3.09
C ALA A 88 -3.61 10.45 2.20
N CYS A 89 -3.13 9.22 1.96
CA CYS A 89 -2.08 8.93 1.00
C CYS A 89 -2.48 9.34 -0.42
N ASP A 90 -3.65 8.90 -0.89
CA ASP A 90 -4.12 9.21 -2.24
C ASP A 90 -4.37 10.73 -2.40
N THR A 91 -4.86 11.39 -1.35
CA THR A 91 -4.99 12.86 -1.32
C THR A 91 -3.63 13.55 -1.43
N CYS A 92 -2.60 13.08 -0.71
CA CYS A 92 -1.24 13.59 -0.86
C CYS A 92 -0.72 13.42 -2.30
N MET A 93 -0.96 12.26 -2.90
CA MET A 93 -0.60 11.99 -4.29
C MET A 93 -1.27 12.98 -5.24
N ARG A 94 -2.55 13.28 -5.03
CA ARG A 94 -3.30 14.26 -5.81
C ARG A 94 -2.74 15.67 -5.68
N ASP A 95 -2.47 16.12 -4.45
CA ASP A 95 -1.98 17.47 -4.18
C ASP A 95 -0.58 17.71 -4.76
N ASN A 96 0.19 16.64 -4.98
CA ASN A 96 1.51 16.68 -5.60
C ASN A 96 1.51 16.30 -7.10
N GLY A 97 0.32 16.19 -7.72
CA GLY A 97 0.17 15.97 -9.16
C GLY A 97 0.40 14.54 -9.63
N GLY A 98 0.27 13.56 -8.73
CA GLY A 98 0.45 12.14 -9.04
C GLY A 98 -0.78 11.43 -9.52
N ILE A 99 -1.94 11.90 -9.12
CA ILE A 99 -3.24 11.44 -9.59
C ILE A 99 -4.14 12.66 -9.82
N ASP A 100 -5.10 12.55 -10.73
CA ASP A 100 -6.06 13.62 -10.94
C ASP A 100 -7.29 13.50 -10.02
N ILE A 101 -8.22 14.46 -10.10
CA ILE A 101 -9.41 14.49 -9.23
C ILE A 101 -10.39 13.36 -9.52
N LEU A 102 -10.47 12.89 -10.77
CA LEU A 102 -11.34 11.79 -11.15
C LEU A 102 -10.76 10.47 -10.63
N GLU A 103 -9.45 10.32 -10.70
CA GLU A 103 -8.73 9.18 -10.14
C GLU A 103 -8.84 9.12 -8.61
N LEU A 104 -8.67 10.25 -7.91
CA LEU A 104 -8.91 10.31 -6.46
C LEU A 104 -10.35 9.94 -6.10
N ALA A 105 -11.35 10.45 -6.84
CA ALA A 105 -12.75 10.10 -6.60
C ALA A 105 -13.02 8.61 -6.87
N LEU A 106 -12.38 8.02 -7.87
CA LEU A 106 -12.47 6.58 -8.13
C LEU A 106 -11.89 5.77 -6.95
N TYR A 107 -10.69 6.14 -6.47
CA TYR A 107 -10.06 5.45 -5.36
C TYR A 107 -10.82 5.60 -4.06
N ASP A 108 -11.34 6.79 -3.75
CA ASP A 108 -12.20 7.01 -2.58
C ASP A 108 -13.44 6.11 -2.62
N ASN A 109 -14.12 5.99 -3.78
CA ASN A 109 -15.26 5.09 -3.94
C ASN A 109 -14.88 3.61 -3.77
N LEU A 110 -13.74 3.19 -4.35
CA LEU A 110 -13.25 1.81 -4.20
C LEU A 110 -12.89 1.50 -2.74
N LEU A 111 -12.29 2.45 -2.05
CA LEU A 111 -11.88 2.32 -0.66
C LEU A 111 -13.10 2.25 0.27
N HIS A 112 -14.13 3.06 0.01
CA HIS A 112 -15.42 2.97 0.70
C HIS A 112 -16.08 1.61 0.46
N GLY A 113 -16.12 1.15 -0.79
CA GLY A 113 -16.66 -0.17 -1.12
C GLY A 113 -15.90 -1.31 -0.47
N ALA A 114 -14.56 -1.21 -0.39
CA ALA A 114 -13.72 -2.16 0.33
C ALA A 114 -13.99 -2.14 1.83
N TYR A 115 -14.14 -0.97 2.44
CA TYR A 115 -14.52 -0.83 3.85
C TYR A 115 -15.89 -1.47 4.12
N ASP A 116 -16.90 -1.19 3.31
CA ASP A 116 -18.23 -1.75 3.48
C ASP A 116 -18.21 -3.29 3.39
N GLN A 117 -17.47 -3.83 2.41
CA GLN A 117 -17.33 -5.28 2.21
C GLN A 117 -16.52 -5.97 3.30
N LEU A 118 -15.47 -5.32 3.82
CA LEU A 118 -14.57 -5.92 4.79
C LEU A 118 -15.07 -5.75 6.23
N CYS A 119 -15.64 -4.59 6.55
CA CYS A 119 -15.90 -4.14 7.92
C CYS A 119 -17.38 -4.13 8.31
N LEU A 120 -18.28 -3.92 7.35
CA LEU A 120 -19.72 -3.83 7.61
C LEU A 120 -20.52 -5.03 7.11
N ALA A 121 -19.94 -5.87 6.24
CA ALA A 121 -20.60 -7.07 5.75
C ALA A 121 -20.86 -8.06 6.89
N THR A 122 -22.05 -7.99 7.47
CA THR A 122 -22.53 -8.98 8.44
C THR A 122 -22.81 -10.30 7.72
N ALA A 123 -21.83 -11.19 7.69
CA ALA A 123 -21.89 -12.58 7.24
C ALA A 123 -22.25 -12.84 5.75
N ALA A 124 -21.22 -12.86 4.91
CA ALA A 124 -20.87 -13.98 4.01
C ALA A 124 -19.66 -13.58 3.14
N PRO A 125 -18.47 -14.21 3.27
CA PRO A 125 -17.38 -13.98 2.35
C PRO A 125 -17.67 -14.71 1.03
N THR A 126 -18.55 -14.15 0.20
CA THR A 126 -18.51 -14.42 -1.24
C THR A 126 -17.61 -13.39 -1.86
N ALA A 127 -16.30 -13.67 -1.84
CA ALA A 127 -15.33 -12.94 -2.63
C ALA A 127 -15.84 -12.87 -4.09
N PRO A 128 -16.03 -11.67 -4.69
CA PRO A 128 -16.37 -11.56 -6.11
C PRO A 128 -15.22 -12.01 -7.03
N PHE A 129 -14.04 -12.32 -6.46
CA PHE A 129 -12.84 -12.73 -7.21
C PHE A 129 -12.69 -14.25 -7.38
N ALA A 130 -13.65 -15.07 -6.92
CA ALA A 130 -13.59 -16.53 -7.10
C ALA A 130 -13.94 -16.99 -8.54
N SER A 131 -14.12 -16.06 -9.48
CA SER A 131 -14.42 -16.37 -10.88
C SER A 131 -13.64 -15.47 -11.83
N ILE A 132 -12.39 -15.86 -12.11
CA ILE A 132 -11.69 -15.70 -13.40
C ILE A 132 -10.84 -16.94 -13.64
#